data_AF-A0A1V1ZEY6-F1
#
_entry.id   AF-A0A1V1ZEY6-F1
#
_cell.length_a   1.000
_cell.length_b   1.000
_cell.length_c   1.000
_cell.angle_alpha   90.00
_cell.angle_beta   90.00
_cell.angle_gamma   90.00
#
_symmetry.space_group_name_H-M   'P 1'
#
loop_
_entity.id
_entity.type
_entity.pdbx_description
1 polymer ?
#
loop_
_entity_poly.entity_id
_entity_poly.type
_entity_poly.pdbx_seq_one_letter_code
_entity_poly.pdbx_strand_id
1 'polypeptide(L)'
;MKLIQRIGYYLGGFSIGLIFLAFFLRGKNTSCDYGPNARTIKNIALKKKVYSKEALATMQLYDLDTTAVSNLIWSGNVNFSKSQTKPEDCKTYVIENSLESKEVVIDVENCDSLVTIVLLHFK
;
A
#
# COMPACT_ATOMS: atom_id res chain seq x y z
N MET A 1 27.34 29.94 -25.77
CA MET A 1 26.69 28.68 -26.19
C MET A 1 25.24 28.97 -26.55
N LYS A 2 24.70 28.37 -27.63
CA LYS A 2 23.29 28.53 -28.00
C LYS A 2 22.40 27.69 -27.08
N LEU A 3 21.17 28.11 -26.82
CA LEU A 3 20.20 27.39 -25.96
C LEU A 3 20.02 25.93 -26.41
N ILE A 4 19.97 25.71 -27.73
CA ILE A 4 19.84 24.38 -28.36
C ILE A 4 21.02 23.47 -27.99
N GLN A 5 22.24 24.00 -27.94
CA GLN A 5 23.42 23.21 -27.58
C GLN A 5 23.35 22.79 -26.10
N ARG A 6 22.90 23.68 -25.22
CA ARG A 6 22.73 23.38 -23.79
C ARG A 6 21.69 22.27 -23.57
N ILE A 7 20.56 22.36 -24.27
CA ILE A 7 19.50 21.34 -24.21
C ILE A 7 19.99 20.02 -24.81
N GLY A 8 20.71 20.05 -25.94
CA GLY A 8 21.26 18.86 -26.58
C GLY A 8 22.23 18.09 -25.68
N TYR A 9 23.17 18.79 -25.03
CA TYR A 9 24.09 18.15 -24.09
C TYR A 9 23.37 17.58 -22.85
N TYR A 10 22.38 18.30 -22.31
CA TYR A 10 21.59 17.83 -21.17
C TYR A 10 20.78 16.58 -21.52
N LEU A 11 20.01 16.61 -22.62
CA LEU A 11 19.18 15.48 -23.04
C LEU A 11 20.02 14.28 -23.47
N GLY A 12 21.18 14.49 -24.10
CA GLY A 12 22.12 13.42 -24.42
C GLY A 12 22.62 12.71 -23.16
N GLY A 13 23.15 13.46 -22.19
CA GLY A 13 23.58 12.90 -20.91
C GLY A 13 22.45 12.23 -20.12
N PHE A 14 21.27 12.86 -20.08
CA PHE A 14 20.07 12.33 -19.44
C PHE A 14 19.64 10.99 -20.06
N SER A 15 19.63 10.89 -21.39
CA SER A 15 19.25 9.68 -22.10
C SER A 15 20.22 8.53 -21.82
N ILE A 16 21.53 8.81 -21.81
CA ILE A 16 22.55 7.82 -21.41
C ILE A 16 22.31 7.37 -19.97
N GLY A 17 22.02 8.31 -19.06
CA GLY A 17 21.66 8.01 -17.67
C GLY A 17 20.44 7.09 -17.54
N LEU A 18 19.39 7.29 -18.35
CA LEU A 18 18.22 6.42 -18.36
C LEU A 18 18.54 4.99 -18.82
N ILE A 19 19.46 4.81 -19.77
CA ILE A 19 19.90 3.48 -20.22
C ILE A 19 20.60 2.73 -19.07
N PHE A 20 21.52 3.38 -18.37
CA PHE A 20 22.18 2.81 -17.20
C PHE A 20 21.18 2.48 -16.09
N LEU A 21 20.28 3.42 -15.77
CA LEU A 21 19.25 3.22 -14.78
C LEU A 21 18.37 2.01 -15.13
N ALA A 22 17.92 1.89 -16.38
CA ALA A 22 17.13 0.76 -16.83
C ALA A 22 17.86 -0.58 -16.64
N PHE A 23 19.18 -0.63 -16.87
CA PHE A 23 19.97 -1.84 -16.61
C PHE A 23 20.01 -2.23 -15.13
N PHE A 24 20.15 -1.26 -14.22
CA PHE A 24 20.17 -1.51 -12.78
C PHE A 24 18.80 -1.90 -12.20
N LEU A 25 17.72 -1.34 -12.76
CA LEU A 25 16.36 -1.67 -12.35
C LEU A 25 15.86 -2.98 -12.98
N ARG A 26 16.41 -3.38 -14.13
CA ARG A 26 16.06 -4.63 -14.81
C ARG A 26 16.41 -5.83 -13.91
N GLY A 27 15.37 -6.52 -13.42
CA GLY A 27 15.49 -7.69 -12.55
C GLY A 27 15.30 -7.40 -11.06
N LYS A 28 15.16 -6.14 -10.66
CA LYS A 28 14.69 -5.80 -9.31
C LYS A 28 13.18 -5.60 -9.35
N ASN A 29 12.44 -6.26 -8.46
CA ASN A 29 11.01 -6.01 -8.25
C ASN A 29 10.80 -4.67 -7.50
N THR A 30 11.38 -3.59 -8.01
CA THR A 30 11.31 -2.26 -7.40
C THR A 30 9.94 -1.65 -7.68
N SER A 31 9.09 -1.57 -6.64
CA SER A 31 7.85 -0.80 -6.68
C SER A 31 8.11 0.65 -6.25
N CYS A 32 7.63 1.59 -7.06
CA CYS A 32 7.73 3.03 -6.80
C CYS A 32 6.47 3.54 -6.09
N ASP A 33 6.31 3.20 -4.80
CA ASP A 33 5.11 3.51 -4.01
C ASP A 33 5.10 4.95 -3.47
N TYR A 34 5.10 5.92 -4.38
CA TYR A 34 5.13 7.35 -4.03
C TYR A 34 3.76 7.93 -3.70
N GLY A 35 2.68 7.37 -4.24
CA GLY A 35 1.32 7.83 -4.02
C GLY A 35 0.85 7.60 -2.57
N PRO A 36 -0.02 8.47 -2.01
CA PRO A 36 -0.52 8.33 -0.64
C PRO A 36 -1.12 6.95 -0.34
N ASN A 37 -1.93 6.42 -1.27
CA ASN A 37 -2.52 5.08 -1.14
C ASN A 37 -1.43 4.00 -1.07
N ALA A 38 -0.59 3.91 -2.11
CA ALA A 38 0.45 2.89 -2.23
C ALA A 38 1.42 2.90 -1.03
N ARG A 39 1.82 4.10 -0.57
CA ARG A 39 2.68 4.24 0.61
C ARG A 39 2.01 3.71 1.87
N THR A 40 0.72 4.01 2.07
CA THR A 40 -0.03 3.58 3.25
C THR A 40 -0.25 2.07 3.22
N ILE A 41 -0.70 1.51 2.10
CA ILE A 41 -0.87 0.07 1.91
C ILE A 41 0.44 -0.66 2.16
N LYS A 42 1.55 -0.23 1.57
CA LYS A 42 2.87 -0.84 1.79
C LYS A 42 3.31 -0.78 3.25
N ASN A 43 3.08 0.35 3.93
CA ASN A 43 3.41 0.50 5.34
C ASN A 43 2.63 -0.50 6.21
N ILE A 44 1.32 -0.65 5.97
CA ILE A 44 0.45 -1.59 6.69
C ILE A 44 0.82 -3.04 6.34
N ALA A 45 1.03 -3.33 5.07
CA ALA A 45 1.23 -4.68 4.57
C ALA A 45 2.55 -5.31 5.03
N LEU A 46 3.61 -4.51 5.19
CA LEU A 46 4.93 -4.98 5.63
C LEU A 46 5.04 -5.21 7.15
N LYS A 47 4.14 -4.62 7.95
CA LYS A 47 4.17 -4.77 9.41
C LYS A 47 3.57 -6.10 9.87
N LYS A 48 3.95 -6.52 11.08
CA LYS A 48 3.37 -7.68 11.76
C LYS A 48 1.90 -7.40 12.07
N LYS A 49 1.03 -8.34 11.71
CA LYS A 49 -0.42 -8.22 11.87
C LYS A 49 -0.86 -8.96 13.12
N VAL A 50 -1.73 -8.32 13.90
CA VAL A 50 -2.46 -8.89 15.03
C VAL A 50 -3.94 -8.77 14.69
N TYR A 51 -4.75 -9.72 15.13
CA TYR A 51 -6.17 -9.79 14.80
C TYR A 51 -6.99 -9.67 16.08
N SER A 52 -8.00 -8.79 16.07
CA SER A 52 -9.01 -8.70 17.12
C SER A 52 -9.87 -9.96 17.14
N LYS A 53 -10.66 -10.14 18.21
CA LYS A 53 -11.59 -11.28 18.32
C LYS A 53 -12.68 -11.19 17.25
N GLU A 54 -13.12 -9.97 16.96
CA GLU A 54 -14.14 -9.64 15.97
C GLU A 54 -13.63 -9.94 14.55
N ALA A 55 -12.40 -9.53 14.24
CA ALA A 55 -11.77 -9.83 12.95
C ALA A 55 -11.57 -11.34 12.77
N LEU A 56 -11.13 -12.06 13.80
CA LEU A 56 -10.99 -13.52 13.76
C LEU A 56 -12.34 -14.22 13.55
N ALA A 57 -13.41 -13.73 14.18
CA ALA A 57 -14.75 -14.27 14.00
C ALA A 57 -15.25 -14.09 12.55
N THR A 58 -15.06 -12.91 11.95
CA THR A 58 -15.39 -12.71 10.53
C THR A 58 -14.53 -13.59 9.63
N MET A 59 -13.22 -13.69 9.91
CA MET A 59 -12.33 -14.54 9.12
C MET A 59 -12.80 -16.00 9.13
N GLN A 60 -13.20 -16.52 10.28
CA GLN A 60 -13.77 -17.87 10.39
C GLN A 60 -15.10 -18.01 9.65
N LEU A 61 -15.97 -17.00 9.73
CA LEU A 61 -17.28 -17.02 9.05
C LEU A 61 -17.17 -17.07 7.52
N TYR A 62 -16.17 -16.39 6.96
CA TYR A 62 -15.95 -16.28 5.52
C TYR A 62 -14.77 -17.13 5.02
N ASP A 63 -14.28 -18.06 5.82
CA ASP A 63 -13.15 -18.96 5.51
C ASP A 63 -11.90 -18.22 4.98
N LEU A 64 -11.60 -17.07 5.59
CA LEU A 64 -10.43 -16.25 5.25
C LEU A 64 -9.22 -16.64 6.10
N ASP A 65 -8.12 -16.95 5.44
CA ASP A 65 -6.83 -17.11 6.09
C ASP A 65 -6.04 -15.78 6.16
N THR A 66 -4.88 -15.82 6.81
CA THR A 66 -4.01 -14.63 6.94
C THR A 66 -3.44 -14.16 5.60
N THR A 67 -3.32 -15.06 4.62
CA THR A 67 -2.87 -14.77 3.26
C THR A 67 -3.92 -13.98 2.50
N ALA A 68 -5.18 -14.40 2.57
CA ALA A 68 -6.33 -13.74 1.97
C ALA A 68 -6.47 -12.32 2.52
N VAL A 69 -6.41 -12.13 3.84
CA VAL A 69 -6.45 -10.78 4.44
C VAL A 69 -5.25 -9.94 4.00
N SER A 70 -4.05 -10.52 3.92
CA SER A 70 -2.87 -9.79 3.44
C SER A 70 -3.01 -9.37 1.97
N ASN A 71 -3.60 -10.21 1.13
CA ASN A 71 -3.88 -9.90 -0.27
C ASN A 71 -4.95 -8.81 -0.39
N LEU A 72 -6.02 -8.87 0.41
CA LEU A 72 -7.06 -7.85 0.46
C LEU A 72 -6.51 -6.49 0.89
N ILE A 73 -5.53 -6.46 1.79
CA ILE A 73 -4.82 -5.21 2.14
C ILE A 73 -3.97 -4.76 0.95
N TRP A 74 -3.17 -5.64 0.36
CA TRP A 74 -2.25 -5.29 -0.74
C TRP A 74 -2.94 -4.72 -1.98
N SER A 75 -4.10 -5.27 -2.36
CA SER A 75 -4.87 -4.78 -3.51
C SER A 75 -5.94 -3.74 -3.16
N GLY A 76 -6.04 -3.36 -1.88
CA GLY A 76 -7.06 -2.45 -1.38
C GLY A 76 -6.78 -0.97 -1.66
N ASN A 77 -7.83 -0.15 -1.50
CA ASN A 77 -7.75 1.30 -1.57
C ASN A 77 -8.08 1.92 -0.22
N VAL A 78 -7.23 2.82 0.25
CA VAL A 78 -7.41 3.51 1.54
C VAL A 78 -8.42 4.65 1.37
N ASN A 79 -9.51 4.56 2.12
CA ASN A 79 -10.47 5.64 2.25
C ASN A 79 -9.99 6.65 3.29
N PHE A 80 -9.17 7.62 2.86
CA PHE A 80 -8.62 8.67 3.73
C PHE A 80 -9.69 9.54 4.38
N SER A 81 -10.88 9.67 3.78
CA SER A 81 -11.98 10.46 4.34
C SER A 81 -12.60 9.82 5.58
N LYS A 82 -12.55 8.48 5.69
CA LYS A 82 -13.03 7.73 6.86
C LYS A 82 -11.90 7.34 7.84
N SER A 83 -10.65 7.65 7.49
CA SER A 83 -9.45 7.29 8.26
C SER A 83 -9.04 8.40 9.23
N GLN A 84 -8.51 8.07 10.41
CA GLN A 84 -7.92 9.05 11.33
C GLN A 84 -6.39 9.01 11.25
N THR A 85 -5.83 9.96 10.52
CA THR A 85 -4.38 10.03 10.24
C THR A 85 -3.61 11.00 11.15
N LYS A 86 -4.34 11.69 12.05
CA LYS A 86 -3.82 12.74 12.93
C LYS A 86 -3.13 12.27 14.23
N PRO A 87 -3.57 11.18 14.90
CA PRO A 87 -2.92 10.74 16.12
C PRO A 87 -1.43 10.43 15.88
N GLU A 88 -0.58 10.77 16.85
CA GLU A 88 0.86 10.49 16.78
C GLU A 88 1.18 9.02 17.07
N ASP A 89 0.44 8.38 17.98
CA ASP A 89 0.75 7.01 18.43
C ASP A 89 0.30 5.93 17.42
N CYS A 90 -1.00 5.87 17.14
CA CYS A 90 -1.59 4.86 16.26
C CYS A 90 -2.64 5.49 15.34
N LYS A 91 -2.51 5.28 14.04
CA LYS A 91 -3.42 5.82 13.02
C LYS A 91 -4.44 4.78 12.63
N THR A 92 -5.69 5.16 12.46
CA THR A 92 -6.73 4.25 11.98
C THR A 92 -6.99 4.47 10.49
N TYR A 93 -7.03 3.38 9.74
CA TYR A 93 -7.23 3.36 8.30
C TYR A 93 -8.40 2.47 7.93
N VAL A 94 -9.21 2.94 7.00
CA VAL A 94 -10.30 2.17 6.39
C VAL A 94 -9.84 1.76 5.00
N ILE A 95 -9.72 0.46 4.75
CA ILE A 95 -9.29 -0.10 3.47
C ILE A 95 -10.49 -0.75 2.80
N GLU A 96 -10.84 -0.27 1.61
CA GLU A 96 -11.94 -0.78 0.80
C GLU A 96 -11.38 -1.66 -0.33
N ASN A 97 -11.98 -2.81 -0.56
CA ASN A 97 -11.63 -3.74 -1.62
C ASN A 97 -12.88 -4.51 -2.12
N SER A 98 -12.74 -5.31 -3.16
CA SER A 98 -13.78 -6.20 -3.68
C SER A 98 -13.28 -7.64 -3.70
N LEU A 99 -14.00 -8.55 -3.06
CA LEU A 99 -13.77 -10.00 -3.12
C LEU A 99 -14.99 -10.67 -3.73
N GLU A 100 -14.82 -11.38 -4.86
CA GLU A 100 -15.93 -12.07 -5.56
C GLU A 100 -17.17 -11.19 -5.79
N SER A 101 -16.95 -9.94 -6.22
CA SER A 101 -18.00 -8.93 -6.44
C SER A 101 -18.72 -8.44 -5.18
N LYS A 102 -18.27 -8.80 -3.98
CA LYS A 102 -18.72 -8.22 -2.70
C LYS A 102 -17.71 -7.17 -2.23
N GLU A 103 -18.21 -6.03 -1.76
CA GLU A 103 -17.35 -5.01 -1.17
C GLU A 103 -16.91 -5.43 0.22
N VAL A 104 -15.61 -5.42 0.45
CA VAL A 104 -14.97 -5.70 1.73
C VAL A 104 -14.38 -4.42 2.28
N VAL A 105 -14.62 -4.17 3.56
CA VAL A 105 -14.04 -3.06 4.30
C VAL A 105 -13.24 -3.61 5.46
N ILE A 106 -12.00 -3.15 5.58
CA ILE A 106 -11.07 -3.55 6.62
C ILE A 106 -10.70 -2.31 7.43
N ASP A 107 -11.04 -2.33 8.71
CA ASP A 107 -10.63 -1.31 9.67
C ASP A 107 -9.34 -1.75 10.34
N VAL A 108 -8.33 -0.89 10.21
CA VAL A 108 -6.96 -1.21 10.59
C VAL A 108 -6.41 -0.13 11.50
N GLU A 109 -5.85 -0.53 12.63
CA GLU A 109 -5.05 0.34 13.49
C GLU A 109 -3.56 0.11 13.17
N ASN A 110 -2.88 1.17 12.75
CA ASN A 110 -1.50 1.15 12.28
C ASN A 110 -0.62 1.95 13.25
N CYS A 111 0.07 1.24 14.14
CA CYS A 111 1.07 1.77 15.07
C CYS A 111 2.48 1.56 14.49
N ASP A 112 3.53 2.07 15.14
CA ASP A 112 4.90 2.04 14.61
C ASP A 112 5.42 0.65 14.22
N SER A 113 5.25 -0.35 15.09
CA SER A 113 5.83 -1.69 14.92
C SER A 113 4.82 -2.76 14.52
N LEU A 114 3.53 -2.55 14.81
CA LEU A 114 2.48 -3.53 14.61
C LEU A 114 1.23 -2.90 14.01
N VAL A 115 0.46 -3.76 13.36
CA VAL A 115 -0.83 -3.44 12.76
C VAL A 115 -1.88 -4.34 13.40
N THR A 116 -2.94 -3.76 13.92
CA THR A 116 -4.10 -4.48 14.44
C THR A 116 -5.22 -4.43 13.41
N ILE A 117 -5.69 -5.60 12.97
CA ILE A 117 -6.92 -5.72 12.19
C ILE A 117 -8.07 -5.69 13.19
N VAL A 118 -8.80 -4.58 13.21
CA VAL A 118 -9.84 -4.30 14.22
C VAL A 118 -11.15 -4.93 13.81
N LEU A 119 -11.57 -4.73 12.55
CA LEU A 119 -12.81 -5.26 12.03
C LEU A 119 -12.66 -5.55 10.54
N LEU A 120 -13.24 -6.65 10.10
CA LEU A 120 -13.44 -6.96 8.69
C LEU A 120 -14.93 -7.17 8.49
N HIS A 121 -15.50 -6.50 7.51
CA HIS A 121 -16.92 -6.65 7.18
C HIS A 121 -17.17 -6.56 5.68
N PHE A 122 -18.20 -7.28 5.24
CA PHE A 122 -18.68 -7.30 3.87
C PHE A 122 -19.94 -6.43 3.80
N LYS A 123 -20.06 -5.59 2.77
CA LYS A 123 -21.31 -4.87 2.48
C LYS A 123 -22.28 -5.75 1.71
#